data_AF-A0A1H7G8K3-F1
#
_entry.id   AF-A0A1H7G8K3-F1
#
_cell.length_a   1.000
_cell.length_b   1.000
_cell.length_c   1.000
_cell.angle_alpha   90.00
_cell.angle_beta   90.00
_cell.angle_gamma   90.00
#
_symmetry.space_group_name_H-M   'P 1'
#
loop_
_entity.id
_entity.type
_entity.pdbx_description
1 polymer ?
#
loop_
_entity_poly.entity_id
_entity_poly.type
_entity_poly.pdbx_seq_one_letter_code
_entity_poly.pdbx_strand_id
1 'polypeptide(L)'
;MISKTKNTILVALDMSEMDHMLISYLKVITELFNVEKIIFLHNVRLRELPSEMRGIEMLGRIKERVRKKIENQFKTSQLLFNNYEISVETEEFSENAFDRLTKQRKVDLVVLGNKQHLEGDGGLAQKLIRLLPCDMLLVPETIRSTSKKYLCTLDFSKYSKSVYNVGRFLAEKSPDNYLLSIHVAKTPVHFFLGLSEIEIRKLLKEETESKKMKWIKQYQISSEIEIIQADGKHIASTILQYAELNKVTIVIMGVKGISTITNLFIGGVTNEIFHHETNSAILILKNYQEEPK
;
A
#
# COMPACT_ATOMS: atom_id res chain seq x y z
N MET A 1 -9.50 -9.17 -4.81
CA MET A 1 -8.04 -9.31 -4.90
C MET A 1 -7.61 -8.54 -6.12
N ILE A 2 -6.69 -7.60 -5.95
CA ILE A 2 -6.15 -6.75 -7.03
C ILE A 2 -5.43 -7.52 -8.15
N SER A 3 -5.19 -8.81 -7.98
CA SER A 3 -4.72 -9.72 -9.03
C SER A 3 -5.83 -10.20 -9.98
N LYS A 4 -7.08 -9.72 -9.82
CA LYS A 4 -8.20 -10.04 -10.72
C LYS A 4 -8.04 -9.36 -12.10
N THR A 5 -8.80 -9.84 -13.08
CA THR A 5 -8.71 -9.43 -14.48
C THR A 5 -9.27 -8.03 -14.77
N LYS A 6 -9.95 -7.39 -13.80
CA LYS A 6 -10.54 -6.06 -13.92
C LYS A 6 -10.62 -5.40 -12.54
N ASN A 7 -9.87 -4.34 -12.32
CA ASN A 7 -9.85 -3.64 -11.03
C ASN A 7 -10.43 -2.23 -11.14
N THR A 8 -11.24 -1.84 -10.14
CA THR A 8 -11.64 -0.44 -9.92
C THR A 8 -10.70 0.20 -8.91
N ILE A 9 -9.97 1.23 -9.34
CA ILE A 9 -8.98 1.94 -8.53
C ILE A 9 -9.52 3.31 -8.14
N LEU A 10 -9.41 3.66 -6.85
CA LEU A 10 -9.70 5.00 -6.37
C LEU A 10 -8.40 5.72 -6.04
N VAL A 11 -8.20 6.92 -6.59
CA VAL A 11 -7.01 7.75 -6.39
C VAL A 11 -7.40 8.96 -5.56
N ALA A 12 -6.78 9.13 -4.39
CA ALA A 12 -7.00 10.28 -3.53
C ALA A 12 -6.21 11.49 -4.00
N LEU A 13 -6.89 12.59 -4.28
CA LEU A 13 -6.29 13.86 -4.67
C LEU A 13 -6.59 14.92 -3.62
N ASP A 14 -5.59 15.72 -3.28
CA ASP A 14 -5.69 16.76 -2.24
C ASP A 14 -5.35 18.16 -2.75
N MET A 15 -5.20 18.33 -4.06
CA MET A 15 -4.85 19.58 -4.76
C MET A 15 -3.44 20.09 -4.42
N SER A 16 -2.61 19.27 -3.79
CA SER A 16 -1.20 19.57 -3.51
C SER A 16 -0.28 19.05 -4.63
N GLU A 17 1.03 19.29 -4.50
CA GLU A 17 2.04 18.78 -5.43
C GLU A 17 2.02 17.25 -5.55
N MET A 18 1.54 16.55 -4.52
CA MET A 18 1.40 15.10 -4.50
C MET A 18 0.50 14.59 -5.63
N ASP A 19 -0.52 15.35 -6.05
CA ASP A 19 -1.42 14.96 -7.14
C ASP A 19 -0.66 14.71 -8.45
N HIS A 20 0.36 15.52 -8.74
CA HIS A 20 1.19 15.35 -9.93
C HIS A 20 1.97 14.04 -9.88
N MET A 21 2.49 13.68 -8.71
CA MET A 21 3.21 12.42 -8.49
C MET A 21 2.27 11.22 -8.62
N LEU A 22 1.08 11.28 -8.02
CA LEU A 22 0.07 10.23 -8.13
C LEU A 22 -0.38 10.01 -9.56
N ILE A 23 -0.73 11.09 -10.27
CA ILE A 23 -1.20 11.03 -11.66
C ILE A 23 -0.08 10.49 -12.58
N SER A 24 1.16 10.92 -12.39
CA SER A 24 2.31 10.39 -13.15
C SER A 24 2.49 8.88 -12.91
N TYR A 25 2.36 8.44 -11.65
CA TYR A 25 2.51 7.04 -11.26
C TYR A 25 1.37 6.14 -11.76
N LEU A 26 0.24 6.71 -12.23
CA LEU A 26 -0.83 5.92 -12.82
C LEU A 26 -0.40 5.11 -14.03
N LYS A 27 0.63 5.54 -14.78
CA LYS A 27 1.18 4.75 -15.89
C LYS A 27 1.61 3.36 -15.41
N VAL A 28 2.42 3.33 -14.35
CA VAL A 28 2.88 2.10 -13.68
C VAL A 28 1.68 1.31 -13.14
N ILE A 29 0.71 1.97 -12.51
CA ILE A 29 -0.47 1.30 -11.95
C ILE A 29 -1.30 0.63 -13.06
N THR A 30 -1.53 1.31 -14.18
CA THR A 30 -2.32 0.78 -15.30
C THR A 30 -1.66 -0.41 -16.00
N GLU A 31 -0.33 -0.44 -16.06
CA GLU A 31 0.43 -1.57 -16.60
C GLU A 31 0.37 -2.79 -15.67
N LEU A 32 0.36 -2.58 -14.36
CA LEU A 32 0.48 -3.65 -13.37
C LEU A 32 -0.86 -4.25 -12.93
N PHE A 33 -1.90 -3.44 -12.74
CA PHE A 33 -3.10 -3.86 -12.01
C PHE A 33 -4.37 -3.98 -12.87
N ASN A 34 -4.28 -4.41 -14.15
CA ASN A 34 -5.47 -4.71 -14.99
C ASN A 34 -6.65 -3.72 -14.79
N VAL A 35 -6.37 -2.43 -14.96
CA VAL A 35 -7.29 -1.39 -14.50
C VAL A 35 -8.49 -1.30 -15.43
N GLU A 36 -9.69 -1.51 -14.89
CA GLU A 36 -10.93 -1.31 -15.64
C GLU A 36 -11.39 0.13 -15.53
N LYS A 37 -11.36 0.70 -14.31
CA LYS A 37 -11.85 2.05 -14.04
C LYS A 37 -10.98 2.76 -13.00
N ILE A 38 -10.72 4.04 -13.23
CA ILE A 38 -10.07 4.94 -12.27
C ILE A 38 -11.09 5.94 -11.73
N ILE A 39 -11.12 6.13 -10.42
CA ILE A 39 -11.97 7.11 -9.74
C ILE A 39 -11.07 8.10 -9.03
N PHE A 40 -11.02 9.32 -9.50
CA PHE A 40 -10.34 10.42 -8.79
C PHE A 40 -11.27 10.96 -7.72
N LEU A 41 -10.85 10.90 -6.46
CA LEU A 41 -11.59 11.43 -5.32
C LEU A 41 -10.87 12.66 -4.77
N HIS A 42 -11.57 13.78 -4.73
CA HIS A 42 -11.21 14.92 -3.89
C HIS A 42 -12.37 15.24 -2.94
N ASN A 43 -12.08 15.37 -1.64
CA ASN A 43 -13.08 15.82 -0.67
C ASN A 43 -12.82 17.27 -0.25
N VAL A 44 -13.79 18.14 -0.49
CA VAL A 44 -13.79 19.50 0.04
C VAL A 44 -14.27 19.46 1.50
N ARG A 45 -13.33 19.67 2.44
CA ARG A 45 -13.61 19.58 3.88
C ARG A 45 -14.42 20.77 4.36
N LEU A 46 -15.70 20.54 4.70
CA LEU A 46 -16.62 21.61 5.11
C LEU A 46 -16.13 22.42 6.31
N ARG A 47 -15.45 21.76 7.27
CA ARG A 47 -14.93 22.40 8.48
C ARG A 47 -13.86 23.46 8.21
N GLU A 48 -13.19 23.38 7.06
CA GLU A 48 -12.11 24.30 6.66
C GLU A 48 -12.61 25.47 5.81
N LEU A 49 -13.88 25.41 5.38
CA LEU A 49 -14.51 26.50 4.66
C LEU A 49 -15.14 27.51 5.63
N PRO A 50 -15.01 28.82 5.36
CA PRO A 50 -15.82 29.86 6.00
C PRO A 50 -17.31 29.57 5.87
N SER A 51 -18.13 29.98 6.85
CA SER A 51 -19.58 29.73 6.88
C SER A 51 -20.29 30.20 5.62
N GLU A 52 -19.85 31.34 5.08
CA GLU A 52 -20.40 32.01 3.89
C GLU A 52 -20.18 31.16 2.63
N MET A 53 -19.16 30.30 2.63
CA MET A 53 -18.81 29.44 1.49
C MET A 53 -19.49 28.07 1.52
N ARG A 54 -20.25 27.75 2.58
CA ARG A 54 -20.94 26.46 2.74
C ARG A 54 -22.31 26.39 2.06
N GLY A 55 -22.76 27.49 1.45
CA GLY A 55 -24.01 27.51 0.68
C GLY A 55 -23.95 26.62 -0.57
N ILE A 56 -25.09 26.00 -0.92
CA ILE A 56 -25.21 25.03 -2.02
C ILE A 56 -24.63 25.56 -3.34
N GLU A 57 -24.94 26.81 -3.69
CA GLU A 57 -24.47 27.43 -4.93
C GLU A 57 -22.94 27.59 -4.94
N MET A 58 -22.35 28.09 -3.84
CA MET A 58 -20.91 28.27 -3.72
C MET A 58 -20.17 26.93 -3.75
N LEU A 59 -20.67 25.93 -3.01
CA LEU A 59 -20.12 24.57 -3.04
C LEU A 59 -20.18 23.97 -4.44
N GLY A 60 -21.27 24.19 -5.20
CA GLY A 60 -21.37 23.79 -6.59
C GLY A 60 -20.27 24.40 -7.47
N ARG A 61 -20.03 25.71 -7.32
CA ARG A 61 -18.95 26.42 -8.04
C ARG A 61 -17.56 25.92 -7.65
N ILE A 62 -17.31 25.66 -6.36
CA ILE A 62 -16.04 25.10 -5.87
C ILE A 62 -15.81 23.71 -6.46
N LYS A 63 -16.81 22.83 -6.37
CA LYS A 63 -16.74 21.46 -6.91
C LYS A 63 -16.42 21.45 -8.39
N GLU A 64 -17.04 22.34 -9.16
CA GLU A 64 -16.80 22.44 -10.60
C GLU A 64 -15.39 22.96 -10.93
N ARG A 65 -14.89 23.94 -10.17
CA ARG A 65 -13.50 24.41 -10.32
C ARG A 65 -12.48 23.31 -10.01
N VAL A 66 -12.70 22.56 -8.93
CA VAL A 66 -11.85 21.42 -8.56
C VAL A 66 -11.87 20.35 -9.64
N ARG A 67 -13.06 19.97 -10.12
CA ARG A 67 -13.21 18.99 -11.21
C ARG A 67 -12.39 19.41 -12.43
N LYS A 68 -12.54 20.64 -12.90
CA LYS A 68 -11.77 21.18 -14.04
C LYS A 68 -10.26 21.13 -13.80
N LYS A 69 -9.80 21.41 -12.57
CA LYS A 69 -8.37 21.33 -12.23
C LYS A 69 -7.85 19.90 -12.33
N ILE A 70 -8.58 18.92 -11.78
CA ILE A 70 -8.23 17.49 -11.87
C ILE A 70 -8.23 17.04 -13.35
N GLU A 71 -9.25 17.40 -14.13
CA GLU A 71 -9.31 17.08 -15.56
C GLU A 71 -8.10 17.61 -16.32
N ASN A 72 -7.69 18.85 -16.04
CA ASN A 72 -6.54 19.47 -16.70
C ASN A 72 -5.22 18.78 -16.31
N GLN A 73 -5.03 18.45 -15.03
CA GLN A 73 -3.86 17.68 -14.59
C GLN A 73 -3.80 16.31 -15.27
N PHE A 74 -4.93 15.61 -15.34
CA PHE A 74 -5.03 14.31 -15.99
C PHE A 74 -4.71 14.39 -17.49
N LYS A 75 -5.30 15.35 -18.22
CA LYS A 75 -5.02 15.57 -19.65
C LYS A 75 -3.54 15.87 -19.92
N THR A 76 -2.91 16.63 -19.03
CA THR A 76 -1.49 17.02 -19.16
C THR A 76 -0.55 15.83 -18.92
N SER A 77 -0.97 14.82 -18.17
CA SER A 77 -0.14 13.65 -17.84
C SER A 77 0.19 12.72 -19.03
N GLN A 78 -0.51 12.91 -20.16
CA GLN A 78 -0.41 12.06 -21.35
C GLN A 78 -0.74 10.58 -21.07
N LEU A 79 -1.48 10.27 -19.99
CA LEU A 79 -1.96 8.92 -19.74
C LEU A 79 -3.06 8.57 -20.75
N LEU A 80 -2.82 7.54 -21.56
CA LEU A 80 -3.80 7.01 -22.53
C LEU A 80 -4.79 6.07 -21.82
N PHE A 81 -5.58 6.61 -20.90
CA PHE A 81 -6.59 5.87 -20.16
C PHE A 81 -7.92 6.62 -20.13
N ASN A 82 -8.96 6.04 -20.73
CA ASN A 82 -10.20 6.76 -21.01
C ASN A 82 -11.35 6.47 -20.03
N ASN A 83 -11.30 5.35 -19.28
CA ASN A 83 -12.40 4.96 -18.38
C ASN A 83 -12.20 5.51 -16.97
N TYR A 84 -12.30 6.82 -16.79
CA TYR A 84 -12.16 7.46 -15.49
C TYR A 84 -13.40 8.26 -15.06
N GLU A 85 -13.59 8.40 -13.75
CA GLU A 85 -14.62 9.22 -13.10
C GLU A 85 -13.92 10.22 -12.17
N ILE A 86 -14.40 11.47 -12.11
CA ILE A 86 -13.95 12.45 -11.11
C ILE A 86 -15.08 12.70 -10.13
N SER A 87 -14.90 12.20 -8.91
CA SER A 87 -15.79 12.47 -7.79
C SER A 87 -15.21 13.58 -6.91
N VAL A 88 -15.87 14.73 -6.93
CA VAL A 88 -15.61 15.78 -5.95
C VAL A 88 -16.71 15.69 -4.91
N GLU A 89 -16.33 15.42 -3.67
CA GLU A 89 -17.23 15.22 -2.53
C GLU A 89 -17.13 16.40 -1.56
N THR A 90 -18.11 16.49 -0.65
CA THR A 90 -18.20 17.53 0.38
C THR A 90 -18.62 16.86 1.68
N GLU A 91 -17.64 16.53 2.52
CA GLU A 91 -17.82 15.90 3.83
C GLU A 91 -17.02 16.69 4.87
N GLU A 92 -17.45 16.67 6.14
CA GLU A 92 -16.65 17.23 7.24
C GLU A 92 -15.33 16.46 7.43
N PHE A 93 -15.40 15.14 7.26
CA PHE A 93 -14.30 14.20 7.42
C PHE A 93 -14.09 13.38 6.16
N SER A 94 -12.88 13.44 5.59
CA SER A 94 -12.59 12.83 4.30
C SER A 94 -12.82 11.32 4.28
N GLU A 95 -12.54 10.61 5.37
CA GLU A 95 -12.77 9.17 5.47
C GLU A 95 -14.20 8.72 5.18
N ASN A 96 -15.20 9.59 5.41
CA ASN A 96 -16.60 9.29 5.09
C ASN A 96 -16.81 9.20 3.57
N ALA A 97 -16.18 10.08 2.80
CA ALA A 97 -16.21 10.02 1.34
C ALA A 97 -15.56 8.73 0.83
N PHE A 98 -14.41 8.35 1.40
CA PHE A 98 -13.73 7.10 1.04
C PHE A 98 -14.57 5.88 1.37
N ASP A 99 -15.10 5.77 2.60
CA ASP A 99 -15.90 4.60 3.01
C ASP A 99 -17.14 4.44 2.13
N ARG A 100 -17.86 5.55 1.87
CA ARG A 100 -19.03 5.56 0.99
C ARG A 100 -18.68 5.13 -0.44
N LEU A 101 -17.68 5.78 -1.06
CA LEU A 101 -17.34 5.50 -2.47
C LEU A 101 -16.74 4.11 -2.67
N THR A 102 -15.87 3.66 -1.76
CA THR A 102 -15.29 2.31 -1.85
C THR A 102 -16.36 1.22 -1.83
N LYS A 103 -17.40 1.38 -0.99
CA LYS A 103 -18.56 0.46 -0.95
C LYS A 103 -19.43 0.59 -2.20
N GLN A 104 -19.83 1.81 -2.57
CA GLN A 104 -20.76 2.04 -3.68
C GLN A 104 -20.18 1.63 -5.04
N ARG A 105 -18.87 1.84 -5.23
CA ARG A 105 -18.19 1.60 -6.50
C ARG A 105 -17.41 0.29 -6.50
N LYS A 106 -17.48 -0.49 -5.42
CA LYS A 106 -16.74 -1.77 -5.25
C LYS A 106 -15.26 -1.62 -5.58
N VAL A 107 -14.62 -0.63 -4.95
CA VAL A 107 -13.21 -0.32 -5.17
C VAL A 107 -12.32 -1.47 -4.68
N ASP A 108 -11.40 -1.92 -5.53
CA ASP A 108 -10.45 -2.99 -5.22
C ASP A 108 -9.16 -2.46 -4.59
N LEU A 109 -8.71 -1.28 -5.04
CA LEU A 109 -7.47 -0.63 -4.61
C LEU A 109 -7.68 0.86 -4.38
N VAL A 110 -7.21 1.36 -3.24
CA VAL A 110 -7.11 2.80 -2.97
C VAL A 110 -5.65 3.23 -3.08
N VAL A 111 -5.38 4.23 -3.91
CA VAL A 111 -4.06 4.83 -4.11
C VAL A 111 -4.00 6.16 -3.37
N LEU A 112 -3.04 6.30 -2.46
CA LEU A 112 -2.82 7.49 -1.64
C LEU A 112 -1.39 7.98 -1.79
N GLY A 113 -1.20 9.29 -1.62
CA GLY A 113 0.15 9.82 -1.42
C GLY A 113 0.69 9.50 -0.04
N ASN A 114 2.00 9.22 0.01
CA ASN A 114 2.77 9.02 1.24
C ASN A 114 3.79 10.15 1.38
N LYS A 115 3.29 11.32 1.80
CA LYS A 115 4.09 12.54 1.95
C LYS A 115 5.14 12.36 3.05
N GLN A 116 6.40 12.52 2.69
CA GLN A 116 7.56 12.45 3.59
C GLN A 116 8.20 13.82 3.82
N HIS A 117 8.26 14.62 2.76
CA HIS A 117 8.84 15.96 2.74
C HIS A 117 7.79 17.03 2.40
N LEU A 118 6.69 16.65 1.75
CA LEU A 118 5.56 17.53 1.48
C LEU A 118 4.71 17.78 2.74
N GLU A 119 4.00 18.90 2.77
CA GLU A 119 3.12 19.26 3.89
C GLU A 119 1.96 18.25 4.07
N GLY A 120 1.82 17.76 5.29
CA GLY A 120 0.79 16.80 5.72
C GLY A 120 1.36 15.70 6.60
N ASP A 121 0.62 15.25 7.61
CA ASP A 121 1.08 14.27 8.61
C ASP A 121 0.84 12.81 8.23
N GLY A 122 0.29 12.55 7.03
CA GLY A 122 -0.10 11.20 6.60
C GLY A 122 -1.24 10.57 7.42
N GLY A 123 -1.87 11.31 8.33
CA GLY A 123 -2.86 10.80 9.27
C GLY A 123 -4.10 10.23 8.58
N LEU A 124 -4.50 10.78 7.44
CA LEU A 124 -5.59 10.22 6.63
C LEU A 124 -5.23 8.82 6.11
N ALA A 125 -4.01 8.61 5.60
CA ALA A 125 -3.60 7.30 5.09
C ALA A 125 -3.58 6.24 6.21
N GLN A 126 -3.06 6.60 7.38
CA GLN A 126 -3.08 5.76 8.58
C GLN A 126 -4.50 5.43 9.08
N LYS A 127 -5.42 6.38 8.93
CA LYS A 127 -6.83 6.17 9.30
C LYS A 127 -7.53 5.26 8.30
N LEU A 128 -7.38 5.53 7.00
CA LEU A 128 -8.02 4.76 5.94
C LEU A 128 -7.56 3.30 5.92
N ILE A 129 -6.29 3.02 6.20
CA ILE A 129 -5.79 1.65 6.30
C ILE A 129 -6.37 0.86 7.47
N ARG A 130 -6.95 1.51 8.48
CA ARG A 130 -7.77 0.84 9.50
C ARG A 130 -9.17 0.62 8.97
N LEU A 131 -9.80 1.69 8.47
CA LEU A 131 -11.22 1.72 8.16
C LEU A 131 -11.63 0.93 6.90
N LEU A 132 -10.88 1.06 5.80
CA LEU A 132 -11.33 0.59 4.49
C LEU A 132 -11.05 -0.91 4.28
N PRO A 133 -11.98 -1.70 3.71
CA PRO A 133 -11.79 -3.14 3.53
C PRO A 133 -10.96 -3.54 2.28
N CYS A 134 -10.52 -2.56 1.48
CA CYS A 134 -9.80 -2.77 0.22
C CYS A 134 -8.27 -2.71 0.39
N ASP A 135 -7.55 -3.19 -0.61
CA ASP A 135 -6.10 -3.08 -0.65
C ASP A 135 -5.69 -1.61 -0.83
N MET A 136 -4.48 -1.24 -0.39
CA MET A 136 -4.02 0.15 -0.44
C MET A 136 -2.62 0.25 -1.02
N LEU A 137 -2.40 1.24 -1.89
CA LEU A 137 -1.09 1.57 -2.45
C LEU A 137 -0.69 2.97 -1.98
N LEU A 138 0.36 3.03 -1.18
CA LEU A 138 0.96 4.27 -0.70
C LEU A 138 2.09 4.64 -1.66
N VAL A 139 1.98 5.80 -2.31
CA VAL A 139 2.96 6.28 -3.30
C VAL A 139 3.72 7.45 -2.71
N PRO A 140 5.04 7.33 -2.48
CA PRO A 140 5.83 8.45 -1.99
C PRO A 140 6.13 9.46 -3.10
N GLU A 141 6.26 10.74 -2.75
CA GLU A 141 6.72 11.79 -3.66
C GLU A 141 8.19 11.62 -4.08
N THR A 142 8.96 10.84 -3.32
CA THR A 142 10.37 10.55 -3.58
C THR A 142 10.59 9.38 -4.54
N ILE A 143 9.51 8.78 -5.08
CA ILE A 143 9.63 7.68 -6.03
C ILE A 143 10.40 8.12 -7.27
N ARG A 144 11.59 7.53 -7.45
CA ARG A 144 12.50 7.84 -8.57
C ARG A 144 12.80 6.63 -9.44
N SER A 145 12.56 5.42 -8.92
CA SER A 145 12.93 4.19 -9.59
C SER A 145 11.92 3.82 -10.68
N THR A 146 12.42 3.60 -11.90
CA THR A 146 11.71 2.91 -12.98
C THR A 146 12.04 1.41 -13.03
N SER A 147 12.72 0.90 -11.99
CA SER A 147 13.05 -0.52 -11.95
C SER A 147 11.78 -1.36 -11.97
N LYS A 148 11.86 -2.54 -12.55
CA LYS A 148 10.74 -3.50 -12.57
C LYS A 148 10.88 -4.52 -11.44
N LYS A 149 11.39 -4.08 -10.27
CA LYS A 149 11.64 -4.92 -9.09
C LYS A 149 10.53 -4.76 -8.06
N TYR A 150 10.01 -5.88 -7.57
CA TYR A 150 8.99 -5.95 -6.53
C TYR A 150 9.50 -6.76 -5.34
N LEU A 151 9.09 -6.40 -4.13
CA LEU A 151 9.54 -7.05 -2.90
C LEU A 151 8.35 -7.60 -2.11
N CYS A 152 8.27 -8.92 -1.96
CA CYS A 152 7.34 -9.54 -1.03
C CYS A 152 7.95 -9.63 0.37
N THR A 153 7.23 -9.11 1.36
CA THR A 153 7.58 -9.29 2.78
C THR A 153 6.75 -10.43 3.36
N LEU A 154 7.40 -11.53 3.74
CA LEU A 154 6.74 -12.77 4.13
C LEU A 154 7.02 -13.04 5.62
N ASP A 155 5.97 -13.28 6.40
CA ASP A 155 6.03 -13.67 7.82
C ASP A 155 5.72 -15.17 8.02
N PHE A 156 5.63 -15.93 6.92
CA PHE A 156 5.24 -17.34 6.88
C PHE A 156 3.87 -17.66 7.49
N SER A 157 2.99 -16.66 7.65
CA SER A 157 1.58 -16.88 7.98
C SER A 157 0.79 -17.35 6.76
N LYS A 158 -0.48 -17.73 6.96
CA LYS A 158 -1.39 -18.00 5.84
C LYS A 158 -1.59 -16.79 4.92
N TYR A 159 -1.46 -15.58 5.47
CA TYR A 159 -1.62 -14.32 4.75
C TYR A 159 -0.46 -14.02 3.81
N SER A 160 0.75 -14.49 4.15
CA SER A 160 1.93 -14.41 3.28
C SER A 160 1.69 -15.05 1.91
N LYS A 161 0.76 -16.01 1.78
CA LYS A 161 0.43 -16.63 0.49
C LYS A 161 -0.14 -15.60 -0.48
N SER A 162 -1.01 -14.72 0.01
CA SER A 162 -1.62 -13.67 -0.81
C SER A 162 -0.58 -12.63 -1.23
N VAL A 163 0.31 -12.25 -0.31
CA VAL A 163 1.45 -11.35 -0.60
C VAL A 163 2.31 -11.91 -1.71
N TYR A 164 2.70 -13.18 -1.59
CA TYR A 164 3.49 -13.86 -2.61
C TYR A 164 2.76 -13.95 -3.96
N ASN A 165 1.49 -14.36 -3.96
CA ASN A 165 0.71 -14.49 -5.19
C ASN A 165 0.56 -13.16 -5.94
N VAL A 166 0.36 -12.05 -5.22
CA VAL A 166 0.32 -10.71 -5.83
C VAL A 166 1.70 -10.34 -6.38
N GLY A 167 2.78 -10.59 -5.64
CA GLY A 167 4.13 -10.34 -6.15
C GLY A 167 4.45 -11.16 -7.39
N ARG A 168 4.06 -12.43 -7.43
CA ARG A 168 4.20 -13.30 -8.60
C ARG A 168 3.39 -12.77 -9.78
N PHE A 169 2.13 -12.40 -9.55
CA PHE A 169 1.29 -11.78 -10.58
C PHE A 169 1.94 -10.53 -11.17
N LEU A 170 2.54 -9.66 -10.34
CA LEU A 170 3.27 -8.49 -10.84
C LEU A 170 4.52 -8.87 -11.62
N ALA A 171 5.27 -9.88 -11.18
CA ALA A 171 6.46 -10.36 -11.87
C ALA A 171 6.14 -11.04 -13.22
N GLU A 172 4.99 -11.71 -13.33
CA GLU A 172 4.55 -12.37 -14.56
C GLU A 172 4.04 -11.39 -15.63
N LYS A 173 3.88 -10.10 -15.32
CA LYS A 173 3.41 -9.08 -16.27
C LYS A 173 4.38 -8.77 -17.40
N SER A 174 5.67 -8.94 -17.17
CA SER A 174 6.71 -8.62 -18.15
C SER A 174 7.97 -9.41 -17.84
N PRO A 175 8.70 -9.94 -18.83
CA PRO A 175 9.95 -10.68 -18.60
C PRO A 175 11.02 -9.88 -17.84
N ASP A 176 11.00 -8.55 -17.97
CA ASP A 176 11.93 -7.66 -17.27
C ASP A 176 11.60 -7.49 -15.78
N ASN A 177 10.44 -7.98 -15.35
CA ASN A 177 9.99 -7.83 -13.98
C ASN A 177 10.67 -8.88 -13.09
N TYR A 178 11.04 -8.48 -11.88
CA TYR A 178 11.77 -9.31 -10.96
C TYR A 178 11.15 -9.28 -9.56
N LEU A 179 10.98 -10.46 -8.97
CA LEU A 179 10.43 -10.62 -7.63
C LEU A 179 11.52 -10.99 -6.62
N LEU A 180 11.68 -10.14 -5.62
CA LEU A 180 12.42 -10.44 -4.40
C LEU A 180 11.43 -10.89 -3.33
N SER A 181 11.82 -11.87 -2.52
CA SER A 181 11.04 -12.32 -1.37
C SER A 181 11.92 -12.38 -0.14
N ILE A 182 11.51 -11.69 0.92
CA ILE A 182 12.27 -11.65 2.17
C ILE A 182 11.40 -12.01 3.37
N HIS A 183 12.03 -12.62 4.37
CA HIS A 183 11.53 -12.66 5.73
C HIS A 183 12.48 -11.86 6.62
N VAL A 184 11.95 -10.86 7.33
CA VAL A 184 12.74 -10.11 8.31
C VAL A 184 12.51 -10.68 9.70
N ALA A 185 13.52 -11.37 10.22
CA ALA A 185 13.51 -11.94 11.56
C ALA A 185 14.03 -10.90 12.57
N LYS A 186 13.37 -10.79 13.72
CA LYS A 186 13.83 -9.98 14.85
C LYS A 186 14.14 -10.90 16.02
N THR A 187 15.37 -10.85 16.53
CA THR A 187 15.78 -11.59 17.71
C THR A 187 15.53 -10.76 18.97
N PRO A 188 14.66 -11.20 19.89
CA PRO A 188 14.40 -10.47 21.13
C PRO A 188 15.49 -10.82 22.17
N VAL A 189 16.75 -10.43 21.89
CA VAL A 189 17.94 -10.79 22.68
C VAL A 189 17.79 -10.48 24.18
N HIS A 190 17.07 -9.42 24.54
CA HIS A 190 16.93 -8.95 25.92
C HIS A 190 16.09 -9.86 26.84
N PHE A 191 15.34 -10.82 26.30
CA PHE A 191 14.52 -11.73 27.10
C PHE A 191 15.24 -13.01 27.53
N PHE A 192 16.44 -13.27 27.00
CA PHE A 192 17.18 -14.50 27.25
C PHE A 192 18.31 -14.23 28.25
N LEU A 193 17.94 -14.14 29.53
CA LEU A 193 18.91 -14.04 30.62
C LEU A 193 19.69 -15.36 30.74
N GLY A 194 21.03 -15.31 30.61
CA GLY A 194 21.92 -16.45 30.89
C GLY A 194 22.29 -17.34 29.70
N LEU A 195 21.84 -17.03 28.47
CA LEU A 195 22.28 -17.70 27.24
C LEU A 195 23.24 -16.81 26.45
N SER A 196 24.17 -17.39 25.71
CA SER A 196 25.01 -16.61 24.81
C SER A 196 24.18 -16.12 23.60
N GLU A 197 24.46 -14.90 23.14
CA GLU A 197 23.77 -14.31 21.98
C GLU A 197 23.87 -15.21 20.73
N ILE A 198 25.01 -15.89 20.58
CA ILE A 198 25.31 -16.78 19.46
C ILE A 198 24.36 -18.00 19.46
N GLU A 199 24.14 -18.62 20.62
CA GLU A 199 23.25 -19.79 20.75
C GLU A 199 21.80 -19.41 20.47
N ILE A 200 21.33 -18.27 21.00
CA ILE A 200 19.98 -17.77 20.75
C ILE A 200 19.76 -17.50 19.27
N ARG A 201 20.72 -16.79 18.63
CA ARG A 201 20.65 -16.51 17.18
C ARG A 201 20.62 -17.79 16.36
N LYS A 202 21.40 -18.81 16.73
CA LYS A 202 21.41 -20.12 16.06
C LYS A 202 20.05 -20.82 16.17
N LEU A 203 19.50 -20.94 17.39
CA LEU A 203 18.20 -21.59 17.63
C LEU A 203 17.06 -20.91 16.87
N LEU A 204 17.01 -19.57 16.91
CA LEU A 204 15.98 -18.81 16.20
C LEU A 204 16.12 -18.91 14.69
N LYS A 205 17.36 -18.97 14.18
CA LYS A 205 17.62 -19.20 12.75
C LYS A 205 17.10 -20.56 12.31
N GLU A 206 17.40 -21.62 13.07
CA GLU A 206 16.92 -22.98 12.80
C GLU A 206 15.39 -23.07 12.85
N GLU A 207 14.74 -22.42 13.83
CA GLU A 207 13.29 -22.35 13.93
C GLU A 207 12.68 -21.61 12.72
N THR A 208 13.26 -20.48 12.33
CA THR A 208 12.80 -19.68 11.19
C THR A 208 12.95 -20.45 9.88
N GLU A 209 14.07 -21.14 9.67
CA GLU A 209 14.29 -22.01 8.52
C GLU A 209 13.29 -23.18 8.48
N SER A 210 13.03 -23.82 9.61
CA SER A 210 12.00 -24.87 9.71
C SER A 210 10.61 -24.35 9.34
N LYS A 211 10.23 -23.16 9.82
CA LYS A 211 8.97 -22.48 9.46
C LYS A 211 8.91 -22.16 7.97
N LYS A 212 9.99 -21.60 7.40
CA LYS A 212 10.13 -21.30 5.97
C LYS A 212 9.90 -22.55 5.12
N MET A 213 10.60 -23.65 5.43
CA MET A 213 10.50 -24.89 4.67
C MET A 213 9.11 -25.52 4.73
N LYS A 214 8.47 -25.51 5.91
CA LYS A 214 7.08 -25.97 6.06
C LYS A 214 6.12 -25.12 5.22
N TRP A 215 6.27 -23.80 5.26
CA TRP A 215 5.43 -22.86 4.52
C TRP A 215 5.59 -22.99 3.00
N ILE A 216 6.84 -23.08 2.51
CA ILE A 216 7.16 -23.32 1.09
C ILE A 216 6.51 -24.62 0.61
N LYS A 217 6.65 -25.71 1.38
CA LYS A 217 6.05 -27.01 1.04
C LYS A 217 4.52 -26.95 1.02
N GLN A 218 3.92 -26.29 2.02
CA GLN A 218 2.46 -26.18 2.13
C GLN A 218 1.84 -25.43 0.95
N TYR A 219 2.49 -24.35 0.49
CA TYR A 219 1.93 -23.49 -0.55
C TYR A 219 2.60 -23.63 -1.92
N GLN A 220 3.52 -24.60 -2.08
CA GLN A 220 4.23 -24.91 -3.33
C GLN A 220 4.92 -23.68 -3.93
N ILE A 221 5.65 -22.97 -3.08
CA ILE A 221 6.32 -21.71 -3.43
C ILE A 221 7.60 -22.04 -4.20
N SER A 222 7.78 -21.43 -5.37
CA SER A 222 8.91 -21.71 -6.27
C SER A 222 10.05 -20.71 -6.17
N SER A 223 9.88 -19.60 -5.43
CA SER A 223 10.90 -18.56 -5.28
C SER A 223 11.80 -18.80 -4.09
N GLU A 224 13.07 -18.38 -4.22
CA GLU A 224 13.95 -18.20 -3.08
C GLU A 224 13.39 -17.14 -2.12
N ILE A 225 13.49 -17.41 -0.81
CA ILE A 225 13.09 -16.47 0.24
C ILE A 225 14.32 -16.22 1.11
N GLU A 226 14.83 -15.00 1.04
CA GLU A 226 15.99 -14.56 1.82
C GLU A 226 15.56 -14.23 3.26
N ILE A 227 16.36 -14.63 4.24
CA ILE A 227 16.14 -14.27 5.65
C ILE A 227 17.06 -13.11 6.01
N ILE A 228 16.48 -11.98 6.37
CA ILE A 228 17.20 -10.79 6.83
C ILE A 228 17.05 -10.67 8.34
N GLN A 229 18.15 -10.40 9.04
CA GLN A 229 18.12 -10.14 10.48
C GLN A 229 17.92 -8.63 10.73
N ALA A 230 16.92 -8.27 11.54
CA ALA A 230 16.70 -6.91 12.02
C ALA A 230 17.55 -6.66 13.27
N ASP A 231 18.87 -6.57 13.10
CA ASP A 231 19.89 -6.42 14.15
C ASP A 231 19.66 -5.20 15.06
N GLY A 232 18.75 -5.32 16.04
CA GLY A 232 18.31 -4.23 16.92
C GLY A 232 17.36 -3.22 16.27
N LYS A 233 17.22 -3.23 14.94
CA LYS A 233 16.35 -2.31 14.18
C LYS A 233 14.88 -2.73 14.22
N HIS A 234 14.02 -1.81 13.78
CA HIS A 234 12.61 -2.12 13.50
C HIS A 234 12.51 -2.97 12.23
N ILE A 235 11.51 -3.86 12.17
CA ILE A 235 11.27 -4.70 11.00
C ILE A 235 10.95 -3.82 9.78
N ALA A 236 10.10 -2.80 9.95
CA ALA A 236 9.73 -1.88 8.89
C ALA A 236 10.95 -1.14 8.30
N SER A 237 11.79 -0.54 9.14
CA SER A 237 13.00 0.15 8.66
C SER A 237 13.97 -0.79 7.96
N THR A 238 14.09 -2.03 8.42
CA THR A 238 14.92 -3.06 7.76
C THR A 238 14.37 -3.43 6.37
N ILE A 239 13.04 -3.58 6.24
CA ILE A 239 12.37 -3.82 4.96
C ILE A 239 12.63 -2.66 3.99
N LEU A 240 12.41 -1.42 4.43
CA LEU A 240 12.55 -0.24 3.58
C LEU A 240 14.00 0.01 3.17
N GLN A 241 14.96 -0.22 4.08
CA GLN A 241 16.39 -0.18 3.76
C GLN A 241 16.77 -1.25 2.73
N TYR A 242 16.27 -2.48 2.87
CA TYR A 242 16.50 -3.53 1.86
C TYR A 242 15.90 -3.15 0.51
N ALA A 243 14.68 -2.59 0.50
CA ALA A 243 13.99 -2.12 -0.69
C ALA A 243 14.79 -1.02 -1.41
N GLU A 244 15.33 -0.05 -0.68
CA GLU A 244 16.17 1.01 -1.22
C GLU A 244 17.46 0.47 -1.84
N LEU A 245 18.21 -0.35 -1.10
CA LEU A 245 19.47 -0.95 -1.58
C LEU A 245 19.27 -1.76 -2.87
N ASN A 246 18.14 -2.46 -2.96
CA ASN A 246 17.80 -3.27 -4.13
C ASN A 246 17.08 -2.49 -5.24
N LYS A 247 16.84 -1.19 -5.05
CA LYS A 247 16.08 -0.31 -5.96
C LYS A 247 14.70 -0.89 -6.27
N VAL A 248 13.96 -1.30 -5.25
CA VAL A 248 12.61 -1.85 -5.39
C VAL A 248 11.61 -0.74 -5.72
N THR A 249 10.68 -1.01 -6.63
CA THR A 249 9.62 -0.06 -7.01
C THR A 249 8.37 -0.24 -6.16
N ILE A 250 7.97 -1.48 -5.86
CA ILE A 250 6.83 -1.77 -4.97
C ILE A 250 7.23 -2.77 -3.90
N VAL A 251 7.07 -2.38 -2.63
CA VAL A 251 7.09 -3.26 -1.47
C VAL A 251 5.68 -3.77 -1.22
N ILE A 252 5.50 -5.09 -1.15
CA ILE A 252 4.21 -5.76 -1.00
C ILE A 252 4.17 -6.43 0.36
N MET A 253 3.19 -6.06 1.16
CA MET A 253 3.01 -6.59 2.51
C MET A 253 1.55 -6.88 2.81
N GLY A 254 1.32 -7.76 3.78
CA GLY A 254 -0.01 -8.02 4.31
C GLY A 254 -0.22 -7.28 5.64
N VAL A 255 -1.44 -6.82 5.90
CA VAL A 255 -1.84 -6.43 7.26
C VAL A 255 -2.12 -7.72 8.03
N LYS A 256 -1.35 -8.01 9.08
CA LYS A 256 -1.58 -9.18 9.95
C LYS A 256 -3.05 -9.22 10.41
N GLY A 257 -3.82 -10.18 9.88
CA GLY A 257 -5.18 -10.45 10.35
C GLY A 257 -5.11 -11.25 11.65
N ILE A 258 -5.15 -10.58 12.80
CA ILE A 258 -5.49 -11.28 14.04
C ILE A 258 -6.98 -11.59 13.98
N SER A 259 -7.30 -12.85 14.29
CA SER A 259 -8.63 -13.43 14.42
C SER A 259 -9.71 -12.46 14.92
N THR A 260 -10.71 -12.23 14.08
CA THR A 260 -12.14 -12.04 14.42
C THR A 260 -12.55 -10.89 15.38
N ILE A 261 -11.64 -10.08 15.92
CA ILE A 261 -12.02 -8.97 16.81
C ILE A 261 -11.33 -7.68 16.35
N THR A 262 -12.18 -6.79 15.81
CA THR A 262 -11.99 -5.36 15.46
C THR A 262 -11.11 -5.03 14.25
N ASN A 263 -11.73 -4.38 13.24
CA ASN A 263 -11.10 -3.73 12.08
C ASN A 263 -10.17 -2.53 12.45
N LEU A 264 -9.83 -2.36 13.73
CA LEU A 264 -9.10 -1.20 14.27
C LEU A 264 -7.60 -1.44 14.44
N PHE A 265 -7.15 -2.70 14.48
CA PHE A 265 -5.73 -3.03 14.69
C PHE A 265 -4.97 -3.17 13.37
N ILE A 266 -4.05 -2.25 13.11
CA ILE A 266 -2.98 -2.43 12.11
C ILE A 266 -1.88 -3.27 12.75
N GLY A 267 -1.32 -4.25 12.02
CA GLY A 267 -0.11 -4.95 12.47
C GLY A 267 1.04 -3.97 12.73
N GLY A 268 1.83 -4.22 13.79
CA GLY A 268 2.87 -3.28 14.24
C GLY A 268 3.86 -2.86 13.15
N VAL A 269 4.26 -3.77 12.25
CA VAL A 269 5.15 -3.47 11.12
C VAL A 269 4.52 -2.47 10.14
N THR A 270 3.24 -2.65 9.82
CA THR A 270 2.53 -1.75 8.90
C THR A 270 2.30 -0.37 9.51
N ASN A 271 2.08 -0.28 10.83
CA ASN A 271 1.99 1.02 11.50
C ASN A 271 3.35 1.74 11.52
N GLU A 272 4.42 0.98 11.76
CA GLU A 272 5.78 1.50 11.80
C GLU A 272 6.21 2.09 10.45
N ILE A 273 5.78 1.51 9.32
CA ILE A 273 6.12 2.01 7.96
C ILE A 273 5.82 3.49 7.76
N PHE A 274 4.73 4.02 8.32
CA PHE A 274 4.37 5.43 8.18
C PHE A 274 5.34 6.39 8.88
N HIS A 275 6.26 5.87 9.69
CA HIS A 275 7.26 6.63 10.44
C HIS A 275 8.66 6.54 9.83
N HIS A 276 8.81 5.89 8.67
CA HIS A 276 10.08 5.72 7.98
C HIS A 276 9.99 6.22 6.54
N GLU A 277 11.05 6.88 6.10
CA GLU A 277 11.17 7.31 4.71
C GLU A 277 11.34 6.11 3.76
N THR A 278 10.87 6.28 2.53
CA THR A 278 10.97 5.28 1.47
C THR A 278 10.94 5.91 0.09
N ASN A 279 11.70 5.30 -0.84
CA ASN A 279 11.67 5.63 -2.26
C ASN A 279 10.82 4.63 -3.07
N SER A 280 10.12 3.71 -2.40
CA SER A 280 9.31 2.66 -3.00
C SER A 280 7.84 2.87 -2.68
N ALA A 281 6.95 2.54 -3.62
CA ALA A 281 5.53 2.44 -3.31
C ALA A 281 5.29 1.25 -2.37
N ILE A 282 4.32 1.37 -1.46
CA ILE A 282 4.00 0.32 -0.48
C ILE A 282 2.59 -0.17 -0.74
N LEU A 283 2.49 -1.39 -1.22
CA LEU A 283 1.25 -2.11 -1.46
C LEU A 283 0.89 -2.94 -0.24
N ILE A 284 -0.23 -2.59 0.38
CA ILE A 284 -0.72 -3.18 1.61
C ILE A 284 -1.98 -3.98 1.30
N LEU A 285 -1.87 -5.30 1.42
CA LEU A 285 -2.96 -6.22 1.17
C LEU A 285 -3.82 -6.39 2.42
N LYS A 286 -5.12 -6.16 2.27
CA LYS A 286 -6.13 -6.31 3.33
C LYS A 286 -7.11 -7.43 3.01
N ASN A 287 -7.42 -7.64 1.74
CA ASN A 287 -8.51 -8.54 1.35
C ASN A 287 -8.01 -9.97 1.17
N TYR A 288 -8.05 -10.74 2.27
CA TYR A 288 -7.78 -12.17 2.28
C TYR A 288 -9.08 -12.94 2.06
N GLN A 289 -9.48 -13.12 0.81
CA GLN A 289 -10.47 -14.17 0.52
C GLN A 289 -9.70 -15.49 0.45
N GLU A 290 -9.94 -16.37 1.43
CA GLU A 290 -9.65 -17.78 1.26
C GLU A 290 -10.38 -18.23 -0.01
N GLU A 291 -9.66 -18.83 -0.97
CA GLU A 291 -10.33 -19.58 -2.03
C GLU A 291 -11.26 -20.59 -1.35
N PRO A 292 -12.56 -20.65 -1.70
CA PRO A 292 -13.42 -21.66 -1.13
C PRO A 292 -12.81 -23.02 -1.43
N LYS A 293 -12.64 -23.82 -0.38
CA LYS A 293 -12.16 -25.21 -0.46
C LYS A 293 -13.07 -26.05 -1.36
#